data_AF-A0A8T5I461-F1
#
_entry.id   AF-A0A8T5I461-F1
#
_cell.length_a   1.000
_cell.length_b   1.000
_cell.length_c   1.000
_cell.angle_alpha   90.00
_cell.angle_beta   90.00
_cell.angle_gamma   90.00
#
_symmetry.space_group_name_H-M   'P 1'
#
loop_
_entity.id
_entity.type
_entity.pdbx_description
1 polymer ?
#
loop_
_entity_poly.entity_id
_entity_poly.type
_entity_poly.pdbx_seq_one_letter_code
_entity_poly.pdbx_strand_id
1 'polypeptide(L)'
;METLDERLTAVKYGIRERLQDKEMVMSEYWETTYNLLLNEGIVEAPYSAVDTMTISTRIGSGMIDNLGLKECRGIYGRYVCRSDVKLSEAAQNDVEALSEFKSSLRDYLAAVFDSNSFTRSEYDTLVRDYVESSADIYDFRAKSELTGIMLASMESCFDIEEDGPRIGRYNIKLLEESMKRI
;
A
#
# COMPACT_ATOMS: atom_id res chain seq x y z
N MET A 1 38.69 -0.39 14.79
CA MET A 1 37.66 -1.14 14.04
C MET A 1 36.35 -0.64 14.56
N GLU A 2 35.54 0.02 13.74
CA GLU A 2 34.21 0.46 14.15
C GLU A 2 33.33 -0.74 14.46
N THR A 3 32.51 -0.60 15.50
CA THR A 3 31.51 -1.57 15.92
C THR A 3 30.29 -1.54 14.99
N LEU A 4 29.49 -2.61 15.00
CA LEU A 4 28.24 -2.65 14.24
C LEU A 4 27.28 -1.52 14.67
N ASP A 5 27.24 -1.20 15.96
CA ASP A 5 26.38 -0.15 16.51
C ASP A 5 26.78 1.25 16.00
N GLU A 6 28.09 1.53 15.88
CA GLU A 6 28.60 2.77 15.31
C GLU A 6 28.20 2.91 13.84
N ARG A 7 28.33 1.83 13.06
CA ARG A 7 27.95 1.80 11.64
C ARG A 7 26.44 1.98 11.45
N LEU A 8 25.62 1.27 12.23
CA LEU A 8 24.15 1.45 12.19
C LEU A 8 23.73 2.85 12.62
N THR A 9 24.47 3.46 13.55
CA THR A 9 24.28 4.85 13.94
C THR A 9 24.59 5.81 12.79
N ALA A 10 25.65 5.57 12.01
CA ALA A 10 25.95 6.34 10.80
C ALA A 10 24.84 6.23 9.76
N VAL A 11 24.32 5.01 9.50
CA VAL A 11 23.15 4.80 8.61
C VAL A 11 21.94 5.60 9.10
N LYS A 12 21.63 5.53 10.40
CA LYS A 12 20.51 6.25 11.01
C LYS A 12 20.62 7.76 10.77
N TYR A 13 21.80 8.34 10.98
CA TYR A 13 22.02 9.77 10.73
C TYR A 13 21.91 10.10 9.24
N GLY A 14 22.47 9.28 8.36
CA GLY A 14 22.40 9.46 6.91
C GLY A 14 20.96 9.42 6.37
N ILE A 15 20.10 8.57 6.92
CA ILE A 15 18.66 8.56 6.58
C ILE A 15 17.99 9.84 7.08
N ARG A 16 18.24 10.21 8.34
CA ARG A 16 17.61 11.39 8.96
C ARG A 16 17.96 12.69 8.23
N GLU A 17 19.22 12.84 7.83
CA GLU A 17 19.70 13.99 7.06
C GLU A 17 18.99 14.11 5.71
N ARG A 18 18.85 13.00 4.98
CA ARG A 18 18.20 13.04 3.67
C ARG A 18 16.69 13.27 3.73
N LEU A 19 16.05 12.94 4.86
CA LEU A 19 14.64 13.22 5.14
C LEU A 19 14.44 14.53 5.93
N GLN A 20 15.45 15.40 6.01
CA GLN A 20 15.39 16.58 6.87
C GLN A 20 14.28 17.55 6.45
N ASP A 21 14.15 17.82 5.14
CA ASP A 21 13.32 18.90 4.62
C ASP A 21 12.21 18.44 3.65
N LYS A 22 12.24 17.18 3.20
CA LYS A 22 11.26 16.63 2.26
C LYS A 22 11.00 15.14 2.48
N GLU A 23 9.88 14.67 1.96
CA GLU A 23 9.62 13.24 1.80
C GLU A 23 10.53 12.59 0.76
N MET A 24 10.65 11.26 0.86
CA MET A 24 11.16 10.40 -0.21
C MET A 24 10.06 9.49 -0.70
N VAL A 25 10.13 9.12 -1.98
CA VAL A 25 9.40 7.96 -2.47
C VAL A 25 9.98 6.70 -1.85
N MET A 26 9.15 5.72 -1.51
CA MET A 26 9.56 4.50 -0.82
C MET A 26 10.67 3.72 -1.54
N SER A 27 10.66 3.70 -2.87
CA SER A 27 11.76 3.11 -3.65
C SER A 27 13.10 3.84 -3.43
N GLU A 28 13.09 5.17 -3.43
CA GLU A 28 14.25 6.01 -3.13
C GLU A 28 14.71 5.81 -1.68
N TYR A 29 13.77 5.62 -0.75
CA TYR A 29 14.08 5.30 0.65
C TYR A 29 14.81 3.96 0.78
N TRP A 30 14.34 2.91 0.09
CA TRP A 30 15.01 1.60 0.10
C TRP A 30 16.40 1.66 -0.53
N GLU A 31 16.53 2.32 -1.68
CA GLU A 31 17.81 2.50 -2.35
C GLU A 31 18.79 3.30 -1.49
N THR A 32 18.32 4.38 -0.86
CA THR A 32 19.11 5.18 0.08
C THR A 32 19.61 4.35 1.25
N THR A 33 18.72 3.56 1.86
CA THR A 33 19.07 2.69 2.98
C THR A 33 20.11 1.67 2.57
N TYR A 34 19.91 0.99 1.42
CA TYR A 34 20.89 0.06 0.87
C TYR A 34 22.25 0.72 0.63
N ASN A 35 22.30 1.89 -0.01
CA ASN A 35 23.55 2.58 -0.31
C ASN A 35 24.29 2.99 0.97
N LEU A 36 23.57 3.39 2.02
CA LEU A 36 24.16 3.67 3.33
C LEU A 36 24.73 2.41 3.98
N LEU A 37 24.01 1.29 3.93
CA LEU A 37 24.50 0.00 4.43
C LEU A 37 25.74 -0.49 3.67
N LEU A 38 25.78 -0.26 2.36
CA LEU A 38 26.92 -0.58 1.50
C LEU A 38 28.14 0.27 1.87
N ASN A 39 27.95 1.57 2.06
CA ASN A 39 29.03 2.51 2.42
C ASN A 39 29.66 2.16 3.78
N GLU A 40 28.84 1.72 4.74
CA GLU A 40 29.30 1.29 6.06
C GLU A 40 29.84 -0.17 6.08
N GLY A 41 29.87 -0.84 4.92
CA GLY A 41 30.34 -2.22 4.78
C GLY A 41 29.51 -3.20 5.62
N ILE A 42 28.22 -2.92 5.83
CA ILE A 42 27.26 -3.84 6.47
C ILE A 42 26.76 -4.88 5.46
N VAL A 43 26.65 -4.46 4.20
CA VAL A 43 26.39 -5.33 3.05
C VAL A 43 27.47 -5.13 2.00
N GLU A 44 27.77 -6.16 1.21
CA GLU A 44 28.84 -6.12 0.20
C GLU A 44 28.36 -6.51 -1.21
N ALA A 45 27.24 -7.24 -1.29
CA ALA A 45 26.66 -7.71 -2.54
C ALA A 45 25.65 -6.70 -3.11
N PRO A 46 25.39 -6.73 -4.44
CA PRO A 46 24.45 -5.82 -5.08
C PRO A 46 23.03 -5.95 -4.52
N TYR A 47 22.23 -4.88 -4.63
CA TYR A 47 20.84 -4.85 -4.13
C TYR A 47 19.95 -5.98 -4.69
N SER A 48 20.24 -6.48 -5.89
CA SER A 48 19.51 -7.60 -6.50
C SER A 48 19.78 -8.96 -5.84
N ALA A 49 20.80 -9.08 -4.99
CA ALA A 49 21.05 -10.28 -4.22
C ALA A 49 19.98 -10.42 -3.12
N VAL A 50 19.33 -11.59 -3.05
CA VAL A 50 18.19 -11.84 -2.14
C VAL A 50 18.54 -11.54 -0.68
N ASP A 51 19.72 -11.93 -0.23
CA ASP A 51 20.16 -11.70 1.16
C ASP A 51 20.38 -10.21 1.44
N THR A 52 21.05 -9.49 0.53
CA THR A 52 21.23 -8.03 0.63
C THR A 52 19.90 -7.31 0.67
N MET A 53 18.99 -7.65 -0.23
CA MET A 53 17.65 -7.06 -0.28
C MET A 53 16.90 -7.31 1.04
N THR A 54 16.95 -8.54 1.56
CA THR A 54 16.28 -8.93 2.80
C THR A 54 16.84 -8.17 4.00
N ILE A 55 18.16 -8.09 4.13
CA ILE A 55 18.83 -7.35 5.21
C ILE A 55 18.51 -5.85 5.10
N SER A 56 18.63 -5.27 3.91
CA SER A 56 18.39 -3.85 3.67
C SER A 56 16.94 -3.47 3.98
N THR A 57 15.98 -4.31 3.57
CA THR A 57 14.56 -4.09 3.85
C THR A 57 14.26 -4.20 5.34
N ARG A 58 14.84 -5.20 6.03
CA ARG A 58 14.64 -5.36 7.49
C ARG A 58 15.22 -4.20 8.28
N ILE A 59 16.44 -3.78 7.96
CA ILE A 59 17.07 -2.65 8.63
C ILE A 59 16.31 -1.36 8.32
N GLY A 60 15.98 -1.11 7.06
CA GLY A 60 15.20 0.06 6.66
C GLY A 60 13.84 0.11 7.36
N SER A 61 13.10 -1.00 7.41
CA SER A 61 11.83 -1.07 8.15
C SER A 61 12.02 -0.76 9.63
N GLY A 62 13.04 -1.34 10.27
CA GLY A 62 13.38 -0.99 11.65
C GLY A 62 13.80 0.47 11.83
N MET A 63 14.40 1.10 10.82
CA MET A 63 14.76 2.53 10.86
C MET A 63 13.54 3.44 10.77
N ILE A 64 12.48 3.06 10.03
CA ILE A 64 11.20 3.78 10.01
C ILE A 64 10.69 3.94 11.45
N ASP A 65 10.61 2.85 12.19
CA ASP A 65 10.14 2.84 13.58
C ASP A 65 11.09 3.63 14.50
N ASN A 66 12.39 3.35 14.45
CA ASN A 66 13.38 3.94 15.35
C ASN A 66 13.59 5.46 15.15
N LEU A 67 13.26 5.98 13.97
CA LEU A 67 13.36 7.40 13.65
C LEU A 67 12.01 8.13 13.79
N GLY A 68 10.92 7.42 14.09
CA GLY A 68 9.57 7.99 14.14
C GLY A 68 9.14 8.58 12.79
N LEU A 69 9.51 7.89 11.70
CA LEU A 69 9.09 8.26 10.35
C LEU A 69 7.63 7.90 10.13
N LYS A 70 6.97 8.64 9.25
CA LYS A 70 5.61 8.37 8.79
C LYS A 70 5.66 7.81 7.38
N GLU A 71 4.88 6.76 7.17
CA GLU A 71 4.56 6.27 5.83
C GLU A 71 3.22 6.84 5.38
N CYS A 72 3.21 7.44 4.20
CA CYS A 72 1.98 7.90 3.55
C CYS A 72 1.82 7.15 2.23
N ARG A 73 0.58 6.79 1.87
CA ARG A 73 0.30 6.11 0.60
C ARG A 73 -0.69 6.93 -0.20
N GLY A 74 -0.35 7.18 -1.46
CA GLY A 74 -1.24 7.73 -2.47
C GLY A 74 -1.61 6.67 -3.52
N ILE A 75 -2.21 7.12 -4.62
CA ILE A 75 -2.58 6.27 -5.76
C ILE A 75 -1.32 5.85 -6.54
N TYR A 76 -0.40 6.79 -6.75
CA TYR A 76 0.78 6.58 -7.58
C TYR A 76 2.05 6.32 -6.78
N GLY A 77 2.09 6.76 -5.52
CA GLY A 77 3.28 6.71 -4.68
C GLY A 77 3.08 6.11 -3.30
N ARG A 78 4.18 5.63 -2.74
CA ARG A 78 4.37 5.47 -1.29
C ARG A 78 5.47 6.43 -0.87
N TYR A 79 5.24 7.14 0.22
CA TYR A 79 6.10 8.21 0.69
C TYR A 79 6.55 7.92 2.11
N VAL A 80 7.79 8.27 2.41
CA VAL A 80 8.36 8.22 3.77
C VAL A 80 8.82 9.63 4.10
N CYS A 81 8.39 10.14 5.25
CA CYS A 81 8.83 11.45 5.74
C CYS A 81 9.01 11.42 7.25
N ARG A 82 9.71 12.43 7.80
CA ARG A 82 9.72 12.63 9.24
C ARG A 82 8.36 13.16 9.70
N SER A 83 7.99 12.86 10.94
CA SER A 83 6.70 13.26 11.51
C SER A 83 6.44 14.78 11.51
N ASP A 84 7.50 15.59 11.52
CA ASP A 84 7.51 17.05 11.51
C ASP A 84 7.68 17.68 10.12
N VAL A 85 7.93 16.88 9.09
CA VAL A 85 8.08 17.33 7.71
C VAL A 85 6.73 17.30 7.00
N LYS A 86 6.39 18.40 6.32
CA LYS A 86 5.21 18.46 5.45
C LYS A 86 5.52 17.79 4.12
N LEU A 87 4.58 17.00 3.61
CA LEU A 87 4.66 16.45 2.26
C LEU A 87 4.69 17.60 1.23
N SER A 88 5.37 17.38 0.11
CA SER A 88 5.19 18.24 -1.06
C SER A 88 3.74 18.27 -1.51
N GLU A 89 3.34 19.34 -2.21
CA GLU A 89 2.00 19.49 -2.78
C GLU A 89 1.61 18.30 -3.67
N ALA A 90 2.56 17.81 -4.48
CA ALA A 90 2.32 16.64 -5.34
C ALA A 90 2.05 15.37 -4.53
N ALA A 91 2.84 15.09 -3.48
CA ALA A 91 2.64 13.93 -2.63
C ALA A 91 1.37 14.06 -1.78
N GLN A 92 1.06 15.26 -1.29
CA GLN A 92 -0.17 15.52 -0.56
C GLN A 92 -1.40 15.28 -1.44
N ASN A 93 -1.42 15.80 -2.67
CA ASN A 93 -2.51 15.59 -3.62
C ASN A 93 -2.69 14.09 -3.96
N ASP A 94 -1.60 13.32 -4.12
CA ASP A 94 -1.68 11.88 -4.36
C ASP A 94 -2.27 11.10 -3.17
N VAL A 95 -1.89 11.48 -1.95
CA VAL A 95 -2.41 10.89 -0.70
C VAL A 95 -3.89 11.23 -0.52
N GLU A 96 -4.28 12.47 -0.77
CA GLU A 96 -5.67 12.93 -0.69
C GLU A 96 -6.53 12.23 -1.75
N ALA A 97 -6.05 12.12 -2.99
CA ALA A 97 -6.74 11.39 -4.05
C ALA A 97 -7.03 9.93 -3.68
N LEU A 98 -6.09 9.23 -3.01
CA LEU A 98 -6.35 7.88 -2.51
C LEU A 98 -7.47 7.86 -1.45
N SER A 99 -7.47 8.83 -0.54
CA SER A 99 -8.50 8.92 0.50
C SER A 99 -9.89 9.18 -0.09
N GLU A 100 -9.98 10.08 -1.07
CA GLU A 100 -11.22 10.37 -1.79
C GLU A 100 -11.71 9.16 -2.60
N PHE A 101 -10.79 8.46 -3.26
CA PHE A 101 -11.10 7.24 -3.99
C PHE A 101 -11.67 6.16 -3.08
N LYS A 102 -11.09 5.97 -1.88
CA LYS A 102 -11.60 5.03 -0.87
C LYS A 102 -13.01 5.37 -0.41
N SER A 103 -13.29 6.64 -0.12
CA SER A 103 -14.65 7.07 0.23
C SER A 103 -15.63 6.79 -0.90
N SER A 104 -15.27 7.17 -2.13
CA SER A 104 -16.14 6.98 -3.30
C SER A 104 -16.42 5.50 -3.58
N LEU A 105 -15.42 4.63 -3.44
CA LEU A 105 -15.60 3.18 -3.55
C LEU A 105 -16.50 2.63 -2.43
N ARG A 106 -16.32 3.09 -1.19
CA ARG A 106 -17.18 2.68 -0.07
C ARG A 106 -18.64 3.00 -0.33
N ASP A 107 -18.88 4.24 -0.75
CA ASP A 107 -20.22 4.75 -0.99
C ASP A 107 -20.85 4.04 -2.20
N TYR A 108 -20.06 3.72 -3.23
CA TYR A 108 -20.46 2.85 -4.34
C TYR A 108 -20.88 1.46 -3.85
N LEU A 109 -20.03 0.77 -3.08
CA LEU A 109 -20.33 -0.58 -2.59
C LEU A 109 -21.59 -0.59 -1.71
N ALA A 110 -21.73 0.38 -0.80
CA ALA A 110 -22.91 0.53 0.05
C ALA A 110 -24.20 0.86 -0.74
N ALA A 111 -24.09 1.47 -1.92
CA ALA A 111 -25.25 1.76 -2.77
C ALA A 111 -25.69 0.56 -3.62
N VAL A 112 -24.75 -0.33 -3.98
CA VAL A 112 -25.05 -1.51 -4.81
C VAL A 112 -25.79 -2.59 -4.00
N PHE A 113 -25.55 -2.69 -2.70
CA PHE A 113 -26.26 -3.62 -1.83
C PHE A 113 -26.92 -2.87 -0.66
N ASP A 114 -28.24 -3.00 -0.53
CA ASP A 114 -29.03 -2.54 0.63
C ASP A 114 -28.56 -3.17 1.97
N SER A 115 -27.64 -4.15 1.90
CA SER A 115 -26.91 -4.76 3.02
C SER A 115 -25.41 -4.51 2.85
N ASN A 116 -24.70 -4.22 3.94
CA ASN A 116 -23.22 -4.22 3.97
C ASN A 116 -22.62 -5.64 3.78
N SER A 117 -23.32 -6.56 3.12
CA SER A 117 -22.97 -7.98 2.98
C SER A 117 -22.73 -8.34 1.52
N PHE A 118 -21.63 -9.02 1.25
CA PHE A 118 -21.21 -9.47 -0.08
C PHE A 118 -20.70 -10.90 0.01
N THR A 119 -20.77 -11.66 -1.08
CA THR A 119 -19.88 -12.81 -1.20
C THR A 119 -18.50 -12.36 -1.65
N ARG A 120 -17.46 -13.14 -1.33
CA ARG A 120 -16.07 -12.83 -1.71
C ARG A 120 -15.93 -12.44 -3.18
N SER A 121 -16.47 -13.25 -4.08
CA SER A 121 -16.35 -12.98 -5.51
C SER A 121 -17.09 -11.72 -5.97
N GLU A 122 -18.20 -11.36 -5.32
CA GLU A 122 -18.92 -10.12 -5.65
C GLU A 122 -18.14 -8.89 -5.22
N TYR A 123 -17.66 -8.89 -3.97
CA TYR A 123 -16.81 -7.83 -3.45
C TYR A 123 -15.58 -7.64 -4.36
N ASP A 124 -14.88 -8.73 -4.68
CA ASP A 124 -13.69 -8.69 -5.51
C ASP A 124 -13.97 -8.13 -6.92
N THR A 125 -15.07 -8.56 -7.54
CA THR A 125 -15.48 -8.07 -8.87
C THR A 125 -15.88 -6.61 -8.83
N LEU A 126 -16.69 -6.17 -7.86
CA LEU A 126 -17.16 -4.79 -7.78
C LEU A 126 -16.01 -3.81 -7.54
N VAL A 127 -15.07 -4.16 -6.66
CA VAL A 127 -13.88 -3.34 -6.42
C VAL A 127 -13.05 -3.24 -7.70
N ARG A 128 -12.84 -4.35 -8.40
CA ARG A 128 -12.08 -4.37 -9.65
C ARG A 128 -12.75 -3.54 -10.74
N ASP A 129 -14.04 -3.75 -10.97
CA ASP A 129 -14.80 -3.02 -11.99
C ASP A 129 -14.80 -1.51 -11.72
N TYR A 130 -14.92 -1.12 -10.45
CA TYR A 130 -14.84 0.28 -10.04
C TYR A 130 -13.46 0.89 -10.34
N VAL A 131 -12.38 0.19 -9.99
CA VAL A 131 -11.01 0.65 -10.26
C VAL A 131 -10.71 0.68 -11.75
N GLU A 132 -11.13 -0.33 -12.50
CA GLU A 132 -10.91 -0.43 -13.94
C GLU A 132 -11.67 0.65 -14.72
N SER A 133 -12.89 0.97 -14.29
CA SER A 133 -13.73 2.00 -14.92
C SER A 133 -13.36 3.45 -14.53
N SER A 134 -12.54 3.65 -13.50
CA SER A 134 -12.08 4.99 -13.11
C SER A 134 -11.29 5.66 -14.24
N ALA A 135 -11.77 6.81 -14.70
CA ALA A 135 -11.14 7.62 -15.74
C ALA A 135 -9.98 8.48 -15.21
N ASP A 136 -10.00 8.78 -13.91
CA ASP A 136 -8.99 9.64 -13.25
C ASP A 136 -7.65 8.92 -13.04
N ILE A 137 -7.65 7.60 -13.17
CA ILE A 137 -6.47 6.76 -13.10
C ILE A 137 -6.17 6.28 -14.52
N TYR A 138 -5.11 6.80 -15.13
CA TYR A 138 -4.76 6.44 -16.51
C TYR A 138 -3.70 5.33 -16.59
N ASP A 139 -2.97 5.08 -15.50
CA ASP A 139 -1.90 4.09 -15.46
C ASP A 139 -2.44 2.69 -15.10
N PHE A 140 -2.23 1.72 -15.99
CA PHE A 140 -2.68 0.34 -15.80
C PHE A 140 -2.02 -0.35 -14.58
N ARG A 141 -0.74 -0.09 -14.31
CA ARG A 141 -0.05 -0.62 -13.12
C ARG A 141 -0.64 0.00 -11.86
N ALA A 142 -0.89 1.32 -11.87
CA ALA A 142 -1.55 1.99 -10.75
C ALA A 142 -2.94 1.39 -10.48
N LYS A 143 -3.74 1.09 -11.52
CA LYS A 143 -5.04 0.40 -11.35
C LYS A 143 -4.90 -0.98 -10.71
N SER A 144 -3.96 -1.79 -11.18
CA SER A 144 -3.72 -3.13 -10.63
C SER A 144 -3.30 -3.08 -9.16
N GLU A 145 -2.36 -2.20 -8.82
CA GLU A 145 -1.96 -1.99 -7.43
C GLU A 145 -3.10 -1.46 -6.58
N LEU A 146 -3.84 -0.45 -7.08
CA LEU A 146 -4.97 0.14 -6.38
C LEU A 146 -6.05 -0.88 -6.07
N THR A 147 -6.35 -1.78 -7.01
CA THR A 147 -7.28 -2.90 -6.79
C THR A 147 -6.86 -3.71 -5.57
N GLY A 148 -5.59 -4.14 -5.49
CA GLY A 148 -5.08 -4.88 -4.34
C GLY A 148 -5.17 -4.10 -3.01
N ILE A 149 -4.88 -2.80 -3.04
CA ILE A 149 -5.00 -1.93 -1.86
C ILE A 149 -6.47 -1.82 -1.41
N MET A 150 -7.39 -1.60 -2.35
CA MET A 150 -8.82 -1.45 -2.05
C MET A 150 -9.38 -2.73 -1.47
N LEU A 151 -9.09 -3.88 -2.10
CA LEU A 151 -9.52 -5.19 -1.60
C LEU A 151 -9.10 -5.40 -0.15
N ALA A 152 -7.82 -5.18 0.18
CA ALA A 152 -7.30 -5.40 1.53
C ALA A 152 -7.78 -4.35 2.56
N SER A 153 -7.92 -3.08 2.15
CA SER A 153 -8.23 -2.00 3.10
C SER A 153 -9.72 -1.82 3.37
N MET A 154 -10.58 -2.21 2.44
CA MET A 154 -12.04 -2.07 2.56
C MET A 154 -12.72 -3.35 3.06
N GLU A 155 -12.01 -4.47 3.13
CA GLU A 155 -12.56 -5.78 3.51
C GLU A 155 -13.29 -5.71 4.86
N SER A 156 -12.66 -5.07 5.85
CA SER A 156 -13.21 -4.92 7.21
C SER A 156 -14.43 -3.98 7.31
N CYS A 157 -14.74 -3.24 6.25
CA CYS A 157 -15.90 -2.34 6.23
C CYS A 157 -17.20 -3.06 5.88
N PHE A 158 -17.12 -4.31 5.42
CA PHE A 158 -18.25 -5.08 4.92
C PHE A 158 -18.24 -6.48 5.52
N ASP A 159 -19.42 -7.09 5.60
CA ASP A 159 -19.60 -8.50 5.94
C ASP A 159 -19.35 -9.32 4.68
N ILE A 160 -18.17 -9.93 4.59
CA ILE A 160 -17.77 -10.69 3.40
C ILE A 160 -17.88 -12.18 3.72
N GLU A 161 -18.90 -12.79 3.16
CA GLU A 161 -19.10 -14.23 3.24
C GLU A 161 -18.27 -14.95 2.18
N GLU A 162 -17.73 -16.12 2.54
CA GLU A 162 -17.15 -17.01 1.54
C GLU A 162 -18.18 -17.40 0.49
N ASP A 163 -17.72 -17.54 -0.75
CA ASP A 163 -18.59 -17.94 -1.84
C ASP A 163 -19.24 -19.29 -1.52
N GLY A 164 -20.57 -19.34 -1.64
CA GLY A 164 -21.32 -20.58 -1.56
C GLY A 164 -20.95 -21.51 -2.73
N PRO A 165 -21.40 -22.77 -2.68
CA PRO A 165 -21.29 -23.66 -3.83
C PRO A 165 -21.80 -22.96 -5.10
N ARG A 166 -21.05 -23.11 -6.20
CA ARG A 166 -21.35 -22.44 -7.48
C ARG A 166 -22.02 -23.42 -8.45
N ILE A 167 -22.92 -22.91 -9.28
CA ILE A 167 -23.41 -23.58 -10.48
C ILE A 167 -22.98 -22.74 -11.69
N GLY A 168 -21.95 -23.21 -12.39
CA GLY A 168 -21.31 -22.45 -13.45
C GLY A 168 -20.69 -21.16 -12.91
N ARG A 169 -21.13 -20.00 -13.43
CA ARG A 169 -20.63 -18.68 -13.01
C ARG A 169 -21.43 -18.03 -11.86
N TYR A 170 -22.48 -18.69 -11.38
CA TYR A 170 -23.39 -18.12 -10.40
C TYR A 170 -23.19 -18.76 -9.02
N ASN A 171 -23.15 -17.93 -7.98
CA ASN A 171 -23.20 -18.36 -6.59
C ASN A 171 -24.63 -18.83 -6.26
N ILE A 172 -24.78 -20.05 -5.71
CA ILE A 172 -26.10 -20.63 -5.41
C ILE A 172 -26.90 -19.75 -4.44
N LYS A 173 -26.26 -19.15 -3.42
CA LYS A 173 -26.95 -18.24 -2.48
C LYS A 173 -27.55 -17.03 -3.21
N LEU A 174 -26.84 -16.47 -4.19
CA LEU A 174 -27.33 -15.32 -4.95
C LEU A 174 -28.53 -15.65 -5.83
N LEU A 175 -28.51 -16.85 -6.43
CA LEU A 175 -29.64 -17.36 -7.19
C LEU A 175 -30.86 -17.54 -6.27
N GLU A 176 -30.66 -18.13 -5.08
CA GLU A 176 -31.71 -18.34 -4.08
C GLU A 176 -32.29 -17.03 -3.56
N GLU A 177 -31.46 -16.00 -3.30
CA GLU A 177 -31.92 -14.68 -2.87
C GLU A 177 -32.64 -13.91 -3.97
N SER A 178 -32.13 -13.96 -5.21
CA SER A 178 -32.80 -13.35 -6.36
C SER A 178 -34.17 -13.99 -6.62
N MET A 179 -34.29 -15.30 -6.42
CA MET A 179 -35.57 -16.03 -6.50
C MET A 179 -36.57 -15.61 -5.42
N LYS A 180 -36.12 -15.24 -4.21
CA LYS A 180 -37.01 -14.74 -3.14
C LYS A 180 -37.59 -13.36 -3.42
N ARG A 181 -36.97 -12.58 -4.31
CA ARG A 181 -37.40 -11.23 -4.70
C ARG A 181 -38.39 -11.23 -5.88
N ILE A 182 -38.64 -12.39 -6.49
CA ILE A 182 -39.62 -12.62 -7.57
C ILE A 182 -40.88 -13.23 -6.96
#